data_AF-A0A6J6VUC6-F1
#
_entry.id   AF-A0A6J6VUC6-F1
#
_cell.length_a   1.000
_cell.length_b   1.000
_cell.length_c   1.000
_cell.angle_alpha   90.00
_cell.angle_beta   90.00
_cell.angle_gamma   90.00
#
_symmetry.space_group_name_H-M   'P 1'
#
loop_
_entity.id
_entity.type
_entity.pdbx_description
1 polymer ?
#
loop_
_entity_poly.entity_id
_entity_poly.type
_entity_poly.pdbx_seq_one_letter_code
_entity_poly.pdbx_strand_id
1 'polypeptide(L)'
;MIGIDVRPQSRDRNNAIAIKLGIDTSISFKAEEIATTTAEVADIAIALHACDTATDDAIAWAVNGGSKLLLIAPCCHHDIQKQMQNSPEPWGAITKFGVMKERMGDLLTDSLRAQILRILGYRVEIIEFIGGEHTPRNIMIRAIKTGAQPDQLDIDRYSEITTQWGVVPALSKKIPTFTIG
;
A
#
# COMPACT_ATOMS: atom_id res chain seq x y z
N MET A 1 -18.48 1.00 -9.89
CA MET A 1 -17.09 1.33 -9.52
C MET A 1 -16.99 2.82 -9.23
N ILE A 2 -16.24 3.22 -8.21
CA ILE A 2 -15.96 4.62 -7.93
C ILE A 2 -14.44 4.82 -8.03
N GLY A 3 -14.01 5.77 -8.87
CA GLY A 3 -12.61 6.20 -8.95
C GLY A 3 -12.37 7.44 -8.11
N ILE A 4 -11.29 7.45 -7.33
CA ILE A 4 -10.89 8.57 -6.46
C ILE A 4 -9.54 9.10 -6.95
N ASP A 5 -9.45 10.38 -7.28
CA ASP A 5 -8.19 11.10 -7.60
C ASP A 5 -8.34 12.53 -7.07
N VAL A 6 -7.31 13.10 -6.46
CA VAL A 6 -7.37 14.47 -5.90
C VAL A 6 -7.55 15.55 -6.97
N ARG A 7 -7.21 15.26 -8.23
CA ARG A 7 -7.20 16.23 -9.32
C ARG A 7 -8.57 16.35 -9.99
N PRO A 8 -9.22 17.53 -9.95
CA PRO A 8 -10.49 17.76 -10.64
C PRO A 8 -10.42 17.48 -12.15
N GLN A 9 -9.28 17.78 -12.77
CA GLN A 9 -9.05 17.52 -14.19
C GLN A 9 -9.12 16.02 -14.54
N SER A 10 -8.58 15.15 -13.69
CA SER A 10 -8.69 13.69 -13.84
C SER A 10 -10.15 13.25 -13.77
N ARG A 11 -10.88 13.73 -12.75
CA ARG A 11 -12.31 13.46 -12.56
C ARG A 11 -13.12 13.83 -13.81
N ASP A 12 -12.99 15.07 -14.27
CA ASP A 12 -13.79 15.62 -15.37
C ASP A 12 -13.52 14.87 -16.67
N ARG A 13 -12.24 14.60 -16.96
CA ARG A 13 -11.84 13.80 -18.11
C ARG A 13 -12.41 12.38 -18.05
N ASN A 14 -12.29 11.71 -16.91
CA ASN A 14 -12.70 10.32 -16.77
C ASN A 14 -14.24 10.17 -16.79
N ASN A 15 -14.98 11.10 -16.19
CA ASN A 15 -16.45 11.12 -16.30
C ASN A 15 -16.90 11.38 -17.75
N ALA A 16 -16.24 12.28 -18.48
CA ALA A 16 -16.54 12.50 -19.90
C ALA A 16 -16.27 11.25 -20.76
N ILE A 17 -15.20 10.50 -20.45
CA ILE A 17 -14.91 9.22 -21.10
C ILE A 17 -15.99 8.18 -20.77
N ALA A 18 -16.44 8.09 -19.51
CA ALA A 18 -17.50 7.18 -19.10
C ALA A 18 -18.81 7.43 -19.86
N ILE A 19 -19.20 8.70 -20.02
CA ILE A 19 -20.37 9.10 -20.82
C ILE A 19 -20.19 8.71 -22.28
N LYS A 20 -19.02 8.98 -22.88
CA LYS A 20 -18.74 8.64 -24.28
C LYS A 20 -18.80 7.13 -24.54
N LEU A 21 -18.46 6.32 -23.54
CA LEU A 21 -18.52 4.86 -23.59
C LEU A 21 -19.88 4.28 -23.16
N GLY A 22 -20.82 5.12 -22.69
CA GLY A 22 -22.14 4.69 -22.22
C GLY A 22 -22.12 3.86 -20.94
N ILE A 23 -21.12 4.07 -20.07
CA ILE A 23 -20.93 3.31 -18.83
C ILE A 23 -21.08 4.15 -17.55
N ASP A 24 -21.53 5.40 -17.68
CA ASP A 24 -21.66 6.40 -16.61
C ASP A 24 -22.67 6.01 -15.49
N THR A 25 -23.52 5.01 -15.74
CA THR A 25 -24.38 4.40 -14.72
C THR A 25 -23.65 3.40 -13.82
N SER A 26 -22.52 2.87 -14.29
CA SER A 26 -21.74 1.81 -13.62
C SER A 26 -20.41 2.31 -13.05
N ILE A 27 -19.90 3.44 -13.54
CA ILE A 27 -18.65 4.06 -13.10
C ILE A 27 -18.83 5.55 -12.87
N SER A 28 -18.27 6.05 -11.76
CA SER A 28 -18.19 7.48 -11.49
C SER A 28 -16.83 7.81 -10.88
N PHE A 29 -16.39 9.05 -11.07
CA PHE A 29 -15.14 9.55 -10.52
C PHE A 29 -15.41 10.73 -9.59
N LYS A 30 -14.67 10.78 -8.47
CA LYS A 30 -14.71 11.87 -7.50
C LYS A 30 -13.34 12.52 -7.37
N ALA A 31 -13.35 13.84 -7.19
CA ALA A 31 -12.16 14.65 -6.96
C ALA A 31 -11.93 14.79 -5.46
N GLU A 32 -11.43 13.73 -4.81
CA GLU A 32 -11.32 13.63 -3.35
C GLU A 32 -9.98 12.99 -2.97
N GLU A 33 -9.50 13.27 -1.75
CA GLU A 33 -8.43 12.50 -1.13
C GLU A 33 -8.99 11.18 -0.59
N ILE A 34 -8.29 10.06 -0.81
CA ILE A 34 -8.76 8.76 -0.34
C ILE A 34 -8.88 8.70 1.19
N ALA A 35 -8.02 9.42 1.92
CA ALA A 35 -8.07 9.48 3.38
C ALA A 35 -9.34 10.17 3.93
N THR A 36 -9.99 11.01 3.13
CA THR A 36 -11.17 11.81 3.52
C THR A 36 -12.36 11.64 2.57
N THR A 37 -12.33 10.58 1.75
CA THR A 37 -13.37 10.35 0.75
C THR A 37 -14.74 10.13 1.40
N THR A 38 -15.78 10.51 0.66
CA THR A 38 -17.18 10.24 1.03
C THR A 38 -17.62 8.81 0.73
N ALA A 39 -16.77 7.99 0.09
CA ALA A 39 -17.02 6.56 -0.07
C ALA A 39 -16.79 5.84 1.27
N GLU A 40 -17.75 5.03 1.70
CA GLU A 40 -17.67 4.35 3.01
C GLU A 40 -17.14 2.92 2.90
N VAL A 41 -17.53 2.18 1.85
CA VAL A 41 -17.20 0.75 1.71
C VAL A 41 -16.93 0.36 0.25
N ALA A 42 -16.11 -0.67 0.07
CA ALA A 42 -15.93 -1.37 -1.18
C ALA A 42 -15.65 -2.85 -0.92
N ASP A 43 -16.18 -3.76 -1.76
CA ASP A 43 -15.78 -5.17 -1.69
C ASP A 43 -14.33 -5.37 -2.19
N ILE A 44 -13.94 -4.59 -3.20
CA ILE A 44 -12.62 -4.63 -3.85
C ILE A 44 -12.05 -3.22 -3.87
N ALA A 45 -10.86 -3.04 -3.30
CA ALA A 45 -10.08 -1.81 -3.38
C ALA A 45 -8.88 -2.01 -4.31
N ILE A 46 -8.70 -1.09 -5.25
CA ILE A 46 -7.59 -1.11 -6.21
C ILE A 46 -6.83 0.20 -6.06
N ALA A 47 -5.54 0.12 -5.76
CA ALA A 47 -4.64 1.26 -5.66
C ALA A 47 -3.56 1.13 -6.74
N LEU A 48 -3.69 1.92 -7.81
CA LEU A 48 -2.71 1.99 -8.89
C LEU A 48 -2.05 3.37 -8.86
N HIS A 49 -0.72 3.41 -8.80
CA HIS A 49 0.05 4.66 -8.79
C HIS A 49 -0.27 5.64 -7.63
N ALA A 50 -0.67 5.11 -6.48
CA ALA A 50 -0.78 5.91 -5.25
C ALA A 50 0.62 6.10 -4.65
N CYS A 51 1.37 7.12 -5.09
CA CYS A 51 2.77 7.30 -4.70
C CYS A 51 2.98 7.47 -3.18
N ASP A 52 4.10 6.94 -2.67
CA ASP A 52 4.56 7.11 -1.28
C ASP A 52 3.47 6.73 -0.27
N THR A 53 3.09 7.65 0.63
CA THR A 53 2.09 7.39 1.68
C THR A 53 0.65 7.38 1.20
N ALA A 54 0.37 7.80 -0.04
CA ALA A 54 -0.97 7.67 -0.62
C ALA A 54 -1.37 6.19 -0.79
N THR A 55 -0.40 5.29 -1.01
CA THR A 55 -0.65 3.84 -0.95
C THR A 55 -1.12 3.45 0.46
N ASP A 56 -0.47 3.97 1.51
CA ASP A 56 -0.84 3.66 2.89
C ASP A 56 -2.23 4.20 3.27
N ASP A 57 -2.60 5.38 2.76
CA ASP A 57 -3.96 5.92 2.90
C ASP A 57 -5.01 5.03 2.22
N ALA A 58 -4.73 4.57 1.00
CA ALA A 58 -5.63 3.68 0.27
C ALA A 58 -5.80 2.32 0.97
N ILE A 59 -4.69 1.75 1.48
CA ILE A 59 -4.74 0.49 2.25
C ILE A 59 -5.53 0.71 3.54
N ALA A 60 -5.25 1.77 4.29
CA ALA A 60 -5.93 2.05 5.54
C ALA A 60 -7.43 2.24 5.35
N TRP A 61 -7.85 3.04 4.35
CA TRP A 61 -9.26 3.21 4.00
C TRP A 61 -9.92 1.87 3.67
N ALA A 62 -9.27 1.05 2.83
CA ALA A 62 -9.82 -0.25 2.43
C ALA A 62 -9.96 -1.22 3.60
N VAL A 63 -8.96 -1.29 4.49
CA VAL A 63 -8.97 -2.15 5.68
C VAL A 63 -10.02 -1.69 6.68
N ASN A 64 -10.05 -0.39 7.00
CA ASN A 64 -11.00 0.19 7.95
C ASN A 64 -12.45 0.04 7.45
N GLY A 65 -12.68 0.19 6.14
CA GLY A 65 -13.97 -0.08 5.48
C GLY A 65 -14.30 -1.56 5.30
N GLY A 66 -13.41 -2.47 5.70
CA GLY A 66 -13.66 -3.91 5.68
C GLY A 66 -13.57 -4.59 4.31
N SER A 67 -12.86 -3.99 3.34
CA SER A 67 -12.71 -4.52 1.97
C SER A 67 -12.19 -5.97 1.97
N LYS A 68 -12.78 -6.80 1.10
CA LYS A 68 -12.48 -8.24 1.02
C LYS A 68 -11.25 -8.53 0.17
N LEU A 69 -10.98 -7.71 -0.84
CA LEU A 69 -9.83 -7.85 -1.74
C LEU A 69 -9.15 -6.49 -1.93
N LEU A 70 -7.84 -6.46 -1.74
CA LEU A 70 -6.99 -5.32 -2.07
C LEU A 70 -6.01 -5.74 -3.19
N LEU A 71 -5.92 -4.92 -4.23
CA LEU A 71 -4.93 -5.02 -5.30
C LEU A 71 -4.14 -3.71 -5.34
N ILE A 72 -2.90 -3.74 -4.86
CA ILE A 72 -2.08 -2.55 -4.69
C ILE A 72 -0.85 -2.70 -5.59
N ALA A 73 -0.64 -1.74 -6.49
CA ALA A 73 0.57 -1.64 -7.30
C ALA A 73 1.42 -0.47 -6.76
N PRO A 74 2.38 -0.73 -5.86
CA PRO A 74 3.25 0.28 -5.30
C PRO A 74 4.20 0.82 -6.38
N CYS A 75 4.49 2.12 -6.35
CA CYS A 75 5.29 2.75 -7.41
C CYS A 75 6.44 3.63 -6.92
N CYS A 76 6.31 4.28 -5.75
CA CYS A 76 7.33 5.16 -5.17
C CYS A 76 7.27 5.03 -3.64
N HIS A 77 8.43 5.10 -2.98
CA HIS A 77 8.54 4.96 -1.53
C HIS A 77 9.57 5.97 -1.02
N HIS A 78 9.19 6.84 -0.10
CA HIS A 78 10.10 7.79 0.53
C HIS A 78 9.97 7.79 2.04
N ASP A 79 8.80 7.42 2.59
CA ASP A 79 8.56 7.41 4.04
C ASP A 79 9.61 6.58 4.81
N ILE A 80 9.68 5.27 4.54
CA ILE A 80 10.66 4.38 5.19
C ILE A 80 12.09 4.76 4.82
N GLN A 81 12.34 5.10 3.55
CA GLN A 81 13.68 5.47 3.09
C GLN A 81 14.27 6.66 3.88
N LYS A 82 13.45 7.67 4.20
CA LYS A 82 13.85 8.84 5.02
C LYS A 82 14.12 8.46 6.48
N GLN A 83 13.48 7.41 6.98
CA GLN A 83 13.66 6.91 8.34
C GLN A 83 14.90 6.02 8.48
N MET A 84 15.38 5.42 7.39
CA MET A 84 16.61 4.60 7.35
C MET A 84 17.89 5.45 7.49
N GLN A 85 18.05 6.17 8.60
CA GLN A 85 19.24 6.98 8.89
C GLN A 85 20.45 6.12 9.20
N ASN A 86 20.27 5.12 10.07
CA ASN A 86 21.28 4.13 10.43
C ASN A 86 20.84 2.76 9.93
N SER A 87 21.75 2.02 9.29
CA SER A 87 21.47 0.63 8.89
C SER A 87 21.98 -0.29 10.00
N PRO A 88 21.16 -1.22 10.51
CA PRO A 88 21.63 -2.21 11.47
C PRO A 88 22.74 -3.06 10.84
N GLU A 89 23.77 -3.42 11.59
CA GLU A 89 24.76 -4.38 11.10
C GLU A 89 24.10 -5.77 10.91
N PRO A 90 24.46 -6.53 9.87
CA PRO A 90 25.50 -6.28 8.87
C PRO A 90 25.01 -5.53 7.60
N TRP A 91 23.80 -4.96 7.62
CA TRP A 91 23.15 -4.38 6.43
C TRP A 91 23.87 -3.15 5.87
N GLY A 92 24.73 -2.50 6.67
CA GLY A 92 25.67 -1.47 6.21
C GLY A 92 26.51 -1.91 5.00
N ALA A 93 26.80 -3.21 4.86
CA ALA A 93 27.48 -3.76 3.70
C ALA A 93 26.72 -3.55 2.37
N ILE A 94 25.39 -3.46 2.43
CA ILE A 94 24.51 -3.24 1.29
C ILE A 94 24.16 -1.75 1.17
N THR A 95 23.70 -1.15 2.28
CA THR A 95 23.14 0.22 2.28
C THR A 95 24.18 1.33 2.11
N LYS A 96 25.48 1.02 2.22
CA LYS A 96 26.55 1.95 1.84
C LYS A 96 26.52 2.34 0.34
N PHE A 97 25.88 1.53 -0.50
CA PHE A 97 25.69 1.84 -1.92
C PHE A 97 24.31 2.46 -2.14
N GLY A 98 24.24 3.73 -2.56
CA GLY A 98 23.00 4.51 -2.62
C GLY A 98 21.83 3.82 -3.33
N VAL A 99 22.06 3.32 -4.56
CA VAL A 99 21.04 2.58 -5.33
C VAL A 99 20.54 1.32 -4.62
N MET A 100 21.41 0.64 -3.86
CA MET A 100 21.04 -0.55 -3.10
C MET A 100 20.24 -0.18 -1.85
N LYS A 101 20.58 0.95 -1.20
CA LYS A 101 19.81 1.49 -0.08
C LYS A 101 18.39 1.85 -0.48
N GLU A 102 18.22 2.53 -1.61
CA GLU A 102 16.90 2.90 -2.15
C GLU A 102 16.05 1.65 -2.43
N ARG A 103 16.62 0.68 -3.16
CA ARG A 103 15.93 -0.60 -3.46
C ARG A 103 15.58 -1.39 -2.20
N MET A 104 16.48 -1.42 -1.22
CA MET A 104 16.21 -2.05 0.07
C MET A 104 15.04 -1.35 0.80
N GLY A 105 15.02 -0.02 0.79
CA GLY A 105 13.94 0.75 1.39
C GLY A 105 12.58 0.51 0.71
N ASP A 106 12.58 0.34 -0.62
CA ASP A 106 11.38 -0.05 -1.37
C ASP A 106 10.86 -1.42 -0.93
N LEU A 107 11.73 -2.42 -0.92
CA LEU A 107 11.40 -3.79 -0.49
C LEU A 107 10.93 -3.81 0.97
N LEU A 108 11.59 -3.05 1.84
CA LEU A 108 11.24 -2.93 3.25
C LEU A 108 9.85 -2.30 3.40
N THR A 109 9.54 -1.25 2.64
CA THR A 109 8.23 -0.60 2.66
C THR A 109 7.11 -1.57 2.29
N ASP A 110 7.25 -2.29 1.18
CA ASP A 110 6.20 -3.20 0.72
C ASP A 110 6.10 -4.47 1.56
N SER A 111 7.22 -4.94 2.12
CA SER A 111 7.22 -6.03 3.10
C SER A 111 6.49 -5.63 4.39
N LEU A 112 6.70 -4.41 4.89
CA LEU A 112 6.02 -3.90 6.08
C LEU A 112 4.51 -3.73 5.83
N ARG A 113 4.11 -3.22 4.65
CA ARG A 113 2.69 -3.16 4.26
C ARG A 113 2.05 -4.55 4.22
N ALA A 114 2.74 -5.53 3.63
CA ALA A 114 2.28 -6.90 3.57
C ALA A 114 2.17 -7.53 4.97
N GLN A 115 3.16 -7.32 5.83
CA GLN A 115 3.14 -7.82 7.22
C GLN A 115 1.99 -7.22 8.02
N ILE A 116 1.76 -5.90 7.91
CA ILE A 116 0.61 -5.24 8.57
C ILE A 116 -0.70 -5.87 8.12
N LEU A 117 -0.89 -6.07 6.81
CA LEU A 117 -2.09 -6.72 6.26
C LEU A 117 -2.25 -8.16 6.74
N ARG A 118 -1.16 -8.94 6.80
CA ARG A 118 -1.18 -10.29 7.38
C ARG A 118 -1.62 -10.27 8.83
N ILE A 119 -1.07 -9.36 9.62
CA ILE A 119 -1.40 -9.21 11.04
C ILE A 119 -2.89 -8.88 11.22
N LEU A 120 -3.47 -8.13 10.28
CA LEU A 120 -4.88 -7.75 10.26
C LEU A 120 -5.81 -8.83 9.67
N GLY A 121 -5.31 -10.05 9.46
CA GLY A 121 -6.10 -11.20 9.02
C GLY A 121 -6.38 -11.27 7.53
N TYR A 122 -5.50 -10.65 6.72
CA TYR A 122 -5.47 -10.86 5.29
C TYR A 122 -4.45 -11.96 4.93
N ARG A 123 -4.83 -12.83 4.00
CA ARG A 123 -3.84 -13.62 3.26
C ARG A 123 -3.22 -12.71 2.19
N VAL A 124 -1.91 -12.52 2.25
CA VAL A 124 -1.19 -11.58 1.39
C VAL A 124 -0.19 -12.32 0.51
N GLU A 125 -0.11 -11.91 -0.75
CA GLU A 125 0.89 -12.31 -1.72
C GLU A 125 1.50 -11.06 -2.37
N ILE A 126 2.82 -11.05 -2.55
CA ILE A 126 3.52 -10.08 -3.38
C ILE A 126 3.90 -10.81 -4.66
N ILE A 127 3.31 -10.42 -5.78
CA ILE A 127 3.49 -11.08 -7.07
C ILE A 127 4.07 -10.12 -8.09
N GLU A 128 4.81 -10.64 -9.06
CA GLU A 128 5.11 -9.92 -10.29
C GLU A 128 3.84 -9.87 -11.15
N PHE A 129 3.35 -8.67 -11.48
CA PHE A 129 2.10 -8.49 -12.23
C PHE A 129 2.31 -8.06 -13.69
N ILE A 130 3.49 -7.53 -14.00
CA ILE A 130 3.90 -7.14 -15.35
C ILE A 130 5.35 -7.55 -15.55
N GLY A 131 5.75 -7.91 -16.76
CA GLY A 131 7.14 -8.28 -17.02
C GLY A 131 8.09 -7.14 -16.64
N GLY A 132 9.18 -7.46 -15.94
CA GLY A 132 10.21 -6.50 -15.52
C GLY A 132 10.87 -5.71 -16.66
N GLU A 133 10.73 -6.16 -17.91
CA GLU A 133 11.15 -5.45 -19.12
C GLU A 133 10.36 -4.15 -19.36
N HIS A 134 9.16 -4.04 -18.81
CA HIS A 134 8.31 -2.86 -18.97
C HIS A 134 8.57 -1.81 -17.89
N THR A 135 8.83 -2.24 -16.66
CA THR A 135 9.14 -1.35 -15.54
C THR A 135 9.80 -2.12 -14.40
N PRO A 136 10.77 -1.53 -13.68
CA PRO A 136 11.30 -2.09 -12.44
C PRO A 136 10.27 -2.04 -11.29
N ARG A 137 9.16 -1.30 -11.44
CA ARG A 137 8.03 -1.25 -10.50
C ARG A 137 6.96 -2.25 -10.94
N ASN A 138 7.30 -3.54 -10.87
CA ASN A 138 6.52 -4.62 -11.45
C ASN A 138 5.79 -5.51 -10.42
N ILE A 139 5.81 -5.13 -9.15
CA ILE A 139 5.17 -5.91 -8.09
C ILE A 139 3.76 -5.42 -7.76
N MET A 140 2.90 -6.35 -7.37
CA MET A 140 1.57 -6.11 -6.85
C MET A 140 1.40 -6.82 -5.52
N ILE A 141 0.91 -6.10 -4.51
CA ILE A 141 0.45 -6.69 -3.26
C ILE A 141 -1.02 -7.07 -3.45
N ARG A 142 -1.31 -8.37 -3.40
CA ARG A 142 -2.67 -8.93 -3.41
C ARG A 142 -3.01 -9.39 -2.00
N ALA A 143 -4.05 -8.81 -1.40
CA ALA A 143 -4.49 -9.18 -0.05
C ALA A 143 -5.96 -9.58 -0.05
N ILE A 144 -6.27 -10.78 0.44
CA ILE A 144 -7.62 -11.32 0.55
C ILE A 144 -7.96 -11.44 2.03
N LYS A 145 -9.07 -10.82 2.47
CA LYS A 145 -9.54 -10.91 3.85
C LYS A 145 -10.01 -12.33 4.13
N THR A 146 -9.34 -13.01 5.05
CA THR A 146 -9.70 -14.38 5.45
C THR A 146 -10.21 -14.44 6.89
N GLY A 147 -9.89 -13.44 7.71
CA GLY A 147 -10.16 -13.47 9.16
C GLY A 147 -9.23 -14.41 9.91
N ALA A 148 -8.17 -14.90 9.25
CA ALA A 148 -7.11 -15.67 9.91
C ALA A 148 -6.50 -14.83 11.04
N GLN A 149 -6.20 -15.48 12.16
CA GLN A 149 -5.48 -14.81 13.24
C GLN A 149 -3.99 -14.72 12.86
N PRO A 150 -3.30 -13.62 13.25
CA PRO A 150 -1.86 -13.54 13.09
C PRO A 150 -1.16 -14.65 13.86
N ASP A 151 -0.14 -15.25 13.24
CA ASP A 151 0.83 -16.05 13.99
C ASP A 151 1.70 -15.11 14.84
N GLN A 152 2.05 -15.53 16.06
CA GLN A 152 2.94 -14.76 16.94
C GLN A 152 4.25 -14.40 16.23
N LEU A 153 4.75 -15.30 15.38
CA LEU A 153 5.96 -15.10 14.59
C LEU A 153 5.85 -13.92 13.61
N ASP A 154 4.67 -13.66 13.03
CA ASP A 154 4.47 -12.52 12.11
C ASP A 154 4.51 -11.20 12.89
N ILE A 155 3.95 -11.17 14.11
CA ILE A 155 4.00 -10.03 15.02
C ILE A 155 5.43 -9.77 15.47
N ASP A 156 6.13 -10.81 15.95
CA ASP A 156 7.51 -10.71 16.44
C ASP A 156 8.45 -10.20 15.35
N ARG A 157 8.34 -10.74 14.12
CA ARG A 157 9.15 -10.31 12.97
C ARG A 157 8.87 -8.86 12.58
N TYR A 158 7.61 -8.42 12.61
CA TYR A 158 7.28 -7.02 12.36
C TYR A 158 7.90 -6.10 13.43
N SER A 159 7.79 -6.45 14.71
CA SER A 159 8.37 -5.68 15.81
C SER A 159 9.88 -5.63 15.75
N GLU A 160 10.51 -6.77 15.44
CA GLU A 160 11.95 -6.89 15.32
C GLU A 160 12.48 -6.05 14.15
N ILE A 161 11.89 -6.17 12.94
CA ILE A 161 12.37 -5.41 11.78
C ILE A 161 12.17 -3.90 11.95
N THR A 162 11.05 -3.46 12.53
CA THR A 162 10.80 -2.03 12.78
C THR A 162 11.75 -1.46 13.83
N THR A 163 12.05 -2.23 14.88
CA THR A 163 13.00 -1.86 15.93
C THR A 163 14.44 -1.84 15.42
N GLN A 164 14.87 -2.89 14.72
CA GLN A 164 16.24 -3.00 14.18
C GLN A 164 16.55 -1.87 13.20
N TRP A 165 15.60 -1.52 12.33
CA TRP A 165 15.77 -0.44 11.36
C TRP A 165 15.41 0.95 11.91
N GLY A 166 14.81 1.03 13.11
CA GLY A 166 14.35 2.28 13.71
C GLY A 166 13.27 2.98 12.88
N VAL A 167 12.37 2.22 12.26
CA VAL A 167 11.34 2.75 11.36
C VAL A 167 9.93 2.52 11.91
N VAL A 168 9.03 3.47 11.63
CA VAL A 168 7.62 3.39 11.97
C VAL A 168 6.79 3.61 10.70
N PRO A 169 6.25 2.54 10.09
CA PRO A 169 5.48 2.64 8.84
C PRO A 169 4.30 3.59 8.96
N ALA A 170 4.12 4.48 7.98
CA ALA A 170 2.94 5.35 7.92
C ALA A 170 1.62 4.58 8.06
N LEU A 171 1.50 3.40 7.42
CA LEU A 171 0.30 2.55 7.49
C LEU A 171 -0.08 2.16 8.92
N SER A 172 0.90 1.83 9.76
CA SER A 172 0.65 1.40 11.15
C SER A 172 -0.07 2.47 11.99
N LYS A 173 0.12 3.75 11.65
CA LYS A 173 -0.51 4.90 12.33
C LYS A 173 -1.92 5.20 11.81
N LYS A 174 -2.29 4.62 10.66
CA LYS A 174 -3.55 4.91 9.94
C LYS A 174 -4.64 3.86 10.18
N ILE A 175 -4.31 2.76 10.84
CA ILE A 175 -5.24 1.65 11.13
C ILE A 175 -5.41 1.54 12.65
N PRO A 176 -6.52 2.05 13.23
CA PRO A 176 -6.72 2.04 14.69
C PRO A 176 -6.76 0.64 15.30
N THR A 177 -7.18 -0.37 14.53
CA THR A 177 -7.22 -1.78 14.96
C THR A 177 -5.86 -2.46 14.92
N PHE A 178 -4.85 -1.81 14.31
CA PHE A 178 -3.50 -2.33 14.29
C PHE A 178 -2.81 -1.99 15.62
N THR A 179 -2.81 -2.96 16.53
CA THR A 179 -2.14 -2.86 17.81
C THR A 179 -1.19 -4.03 17.96
N ILE A 180 0.04 -3.74 18.36
CA ILE A 180 1.03 -4.74 18.70
C ILE A 180 1.31 -4.52 20.19
N GLY A 181 0.96 -5.53 20.98
CA GLY A 181 1.07 -5.50 22.44
C GLY A 181 2.50 -5.47 22.93
#